data_AF-A0A842X163-F1
#
_entry.id   AF-A0A842X163-F1
#
_cell.length_a   1.000
_cell.length_b   1.000
_cell.length_c   1.000
_cell.angle_alpha   90.00
_cell.angle_beta   90.00
_cell.angle_gamma   90.00
#
_symmetry.space_group_name_H-M   'P 1'
#
loop_
_entity.id
_entity.type
_entity.pdbx_description
1 polymer ?
#
loop_
_entity_poly.entity_id
_entity_poly.type
_entity_poly.pdbx_seq_one_letter_code
_entity_poly.pdbx_strand_id
1 'polypeptide(L)'
;MTRHSDLIRYARDSIEASTHQNDMHPFSFYNCEVCNKSRPFELVIRYDTEESILPIQSLVGHIQGRCGVCGKTTLLLSNTEDDDTERSIRPTCACGNNQFVVGMCERIQGEKGIPGLFEKRVIVAKCSKCKNIQTIAYTE
;
A
#
# COMPACT_ATOMS: atom_id res chain seq x y z
N MET A 1 8.64 19.88 -7.74
CA MET A 1 7.83 18.73 -8.23
C MET A 1 8.02 17.57 -7.26
N THR A 2 6.94 17.10 -6.63
CA THR A 2 7.00 16.01 -5.64
C THR A 2 7.38 14.71 -6.34
N ARG A 3 8.46 14.07 -5.89
CA ARG A 3 8.92 12.77 -6.39
C ARG A 3 7.75 11.76 -6.27
N HIS A 4 7.43 11.04 -7.34
CA HIS A 4 6.32 10.04 -7.41
C HIS A 4 4.89 10.60 -7.37
N SER A 5 4.64 11.79 -7.92
CA SER A 5 3.28 12.36 -8.04
C SER A 5 2.27 11.46 -8.75
N ASP A 6 2.73 10.62 -9.69
CA ASP A 6 1.91 9.65 -10.39
C ASP A 6 1.39 8.52 -9.49
N LEU A 7 2.19 8.08 -8.52
CA LEU A 7 1.78 7.09 -7.52
C LEU A 7 0.69 7.65 -6.60
N ILE A 8 0.83 8.91 -6.17
CA ILE A 8 -0.15 9.59 -5.32
C ILE A 8 -1.47 9.74 -6.06
N ARG A 9 -1.43 10.19 -7.33
CA ARG A 9 -2.63 10.32 -8.17
C ARG A 9 -3.32 8.97 -8.34
N TYR A 10 -2.56 7.93 -8.73
CA TYR A 10 -3.10 6.58 -8.90
C TYR A 10 -3.78 6.05 -7.62
N ALA A 11 -3.17 6.28 -6.45
CA ALA A 11 -3.76 5.85 -5.17
C ALA A 11 -5.08 6.56 -4.86
N ARG A 12 -5.13 7.87 -5.09
CA ARG A 12 -6.36 8.67 -4.90
C ARG A 12 -7.48 8.26 -5.86
N ASP A 13 -7.13 8.00 -7.11
CA ASP A 13 -8.09 7.50 -8.11
C ASP A 13 -8.64 6.13 -7.69
N SER A 14 -7.81 5.28 -7.07
CA SER A 14 -8.19 3.92 -6.62
C SER A 14 -9.16 3.90 -5.43
N ILE A 15 -9.31 5.01 -4.69
CA ILE A 15 -10.30 5.18 -3.61
C ILE A 15 -11.40 6.18 -3.99
N GLU A 16 -11.50 6.50 -5.28
CA GLU A 16 -12.52 7.39 -5.84
C GLU A 16 -12.50 8.79 -5.20
N ALA A 17 -11.32 9.32 -4.88
CA ALA A 17 -11.19 10.61 -4.19
C ALA A 17 -11.91 11.79 -4.88
N SER A 18 -12.05 11.72 -6.22
CA SER A 18 -12.72 12.77 -7.02
C SER A 18 -14.24 12.82 -6.85
N THR A 19 -14.88 11.70 -6.50
CA THR A 19 -16.33 11.63 -6.19
C THR A 19 -16.60 11.95 -4.71
N HIS A 20 -15.56 11.84 -3.86
CA HIS A 20 -15.58 12.07 -2.42
C HIS A 20 -14.86 13.38 -2.02
N GLN A 21 -15.27 14.51 -2.60
CA GLN A 21 -14.52 15.78 -2.50
C GLN A 21 -14.50 16.41 -1.10
N ASN A 22 -15.45 16.05 -0.24
CA ASN A 22 -15.49 16.56 1.13
C ASN A 22 -14.67 15.69 2.09
N ASP A 23 -14.20 14.52 1.66
CA ASP A 23 -13.39 13.62 2.47
C ASP A 23 -11.90 13.98 2.41
N MET A 24 -11.15 13.56 3.42
CA MET A 24 -9.71 13.69 3.44
C MET A 24 -9.05 12.50 2.77
N HIS A 25 -8.06 12.78 1.92
CA HIS A 25 -7.31 11.77 1.17
C HIS A 25 -5.80 11.85 1.42
N PRO A 26 -5.34 11.62 2.67
CA PRO A 26 -3.93 11.66 3.00
C PRO A 26 -3.19 10.53 2.29
N PHE A 27 -1.98 10.85 1.82
CA PHE A 27 -1.08 9.87 1.22
C PHE A 27 0.22 9.84 1.99
N SER A 28 0.71 8.64 2.31
CA SER A 28 2.00 8.42 2.95
C SER A 28 2.84 7.42 2.16
N PHE A 29 4.14 7.68 2.07
CA PHE A 29 5.09 6.70 1.56
C PHE A 29 5.53 5.80 2.70
N TYR A 30 5.71 4.51 2.40
CA TYR A 30 6.45 3.64 3.30
C TYR A 30 7.94 3.95 3.21
N ASN A 31 8.55 4.19 4.37
CA ASN A 31 9.96 4.50 4.51
C ASN A 31 10.69 3.34 5.16
N CYS A 32 11.93 3.11 4.75
CA CYS A 32 12.77 2.14 5.44
C CYS A 32 13.21 2.74 6.78
N GLU A 33 13.02 2.03 7.88
CA GLU A 33 13.37 2.49 9.24
C GLU A 33 14.85 2.86 9.37
N VAL A 34 15.73 2.14 8.67
CA VAL A 34 17.19 2.39 8.73
C VAL A 34 17.61 3.52 7.80
N CYS A 35 17.08 3.57 6.57
CA CYS A 35 17.44 4.62 5.61
C CYS A 35 16.70 5.94 5.86
N ASN A 36 15.63 5.91 6.65
CA ASN A 36 14.66 6.98 6.88
C ASN A 36 14.17 7.67 5.59
N LYS A 37 14.01 6.88 4.52
CA LYS A 37 13.66 7.35 3.16
C LYS A 37 12.81 6.29 2.45
N SER A 38 12.00 6.72 1.50
CA SER A 38 11.27 5.83 0.60
C SER A 38 12.25 5.14 -0.35
N ARG A 39 12.36 3.82 -0.21
CA ARG A 39 13.24 2.96 -1.00
C ARG A 39 12.42 1.89 -1.72
N PRO A 40 12.95 1.28 -2.78
CA PRO A 40 12.36 0.06 -3.31
C PRO A 40 12.38 -1.06 -2.26
N PHE A 41 11.26 -1.75 -2.11
CA PHE A 41 11.09 -2.90 -1.23
C PHE A 41 10.72 -4.15 -2.03
N GLU A 42 11.28 -5.29 -1.63
CA GLU A 42 10.73 -6.60 -1.97
C GLU A 42 9.61 -6.91 -0.96
N LEU A 43 8.40 -7.13 -1.45
CA LEU A 43 7.22 -7.26 -0.60
C LEU A 43 6.90 -8.73 -0.29
N VAL A 44 6.42 -8.94 0.92
CA VAL A 44 5.74 -10.16 1.36
C VAL A 44 4.44 -9.73 2.02
N ILE A 45 3.32 -10.24 1.53
CA ILE A 45 2.01 -9.99 2.11
C ILE A 45 1.56 -11.32 2.70
N ARG A 46 1.18 -11.32 3.97
CA ARG A 46 0.56 -12.46 4.64
C ARG A 46 -0.85 -12.10 5.04
N TYR A 47 -1.80 -13.00 4.83
CA TYR A 47 -3.22 -12.72 4.99
C TYR A 47 -4.02 -14.02 5.17
N ASP A 48 -5.27 -13.87 5.62
CA ASP A 48 -6.18 -14.98 5.94
C ASP A 48 -7.37 -15.12 4.95
N THR A 49 -7.42 -14.29 3.91
CA THR A 49 -8.49 -14.38 2.89
C THR A 49 -8.26 -15.50 1.88
N GLU A 50 -9.33 -16.07 1.33
CA GLU A 50 -9.23 -17.04 0.21
C GLU A 50 -8.62 -16.43 -1.07
N GLU A 51 -8.70 -15.11 -1.22
CA GLU A 51 -8.13 -14.37 -2.36
C GLU A 51 -6.61 -14.53 -2.46
N SER A 52 -6.13 -15.11 -3.56
CA SER A 52 -4.69 -15.31 -3.80
C SER A 52 -4.13 -14.51 -4.97
N ILE A 53 -4.91 -13.56 -5.47
CA ILE A 53 -4.55 -12.70 -6.60
C ILE A 53 -4.51 -11.24 -6.16
N LEU A 54 -3.65 -10.46 -6.80
CA LEU A 54 -3.60 -9.01 -6.57
C LEU A 54 -4.63 -8.30 -7.48
N PRO A 55 -5.24 -7.21 -7.00
CA PRO A 55 -5.16 -6.70 -5.63
C PRO A 55 -6.03 -7.51 -4.66
N ILE A 56 -5.57 -7.63 -3.40
CA ILE A 56 -6.38 -8.21 -2.31
C ILE A 56 -7.46 -7.18 -1.95
N GLN A 57 -8.75 -7.53 -2.07
CA GLN A 57 -9.86 -6.60 -1.95
C GLN A 57 -10.18 -6.23 -0.50
N SER A 58 -9.95 -7.13 0.45
CA SER A 58 -10.15 -6.88 1.87
C SER A 58 -9.03 -7.55 2.66
N LEU A 59 -7.85 -6.94 2.63
CA LEU A 59 -6.69 -7.49 3.31
C LEU A 59 -6.92 -7.45 4.82
N VAL A 60 -6.88 -8.62 5.45
CA VAL A 60 -6.71 -8.80 6.90
C VAL A 60 -5.39 -9.54 7.09
N GLY A 61 -4.36 -8.84 7.58
CA GLY A 61 -3.01 -9.40 7.65
C GLY A 61 -1.89 -8.36 7.76
N HIS A 62 -0.74 -8.73 7.20
CA HIS A 62 0.52 -8.00 7.35
C HIS A 62 1.21 -7.79 6.00
N ILE A 63 1.74 -6.59 5.77
CA ILE A 63 2.64 -6.29 4.64
C ILE A 63 4.03 -6.03 5.20
N GLN A 64 5.00 -6.84 4.80
CA GLN A 64 6.41 -6.63 5.10
C GLN A 64 7.18 -6.23 3.85
N GLY A 65 8.18 -5.36 4.02
CA GLY A 65 9.07 -4.92 2.95
C GLY A 65 10.53 -5.12 3.33
N ARG A 66 11.28 -5.84 2.50
CA ARG A 66 12.74 -5.89 2.58
C ARG A 66 13.34 -4.79 1.73
N CYS A 67 14.05 -3.85 2.35
CA CYS A 67 14.65 -2.71 1.67
C CYS A 67 15.71 -3.18 0.66
N GLY A 68 15.54 -2.86 -0.62
CA GLY A 68 16.49 -3.21 -1.68
C GLY A 68 17.83 -2.46 -1.62
N VAL A 69 18.01 -1.55 -0.66
CA VAL A 69 19.27 -0.79 -0.45
C VAL A 69 20.05 -1.31 0.76
N CYS A 70 19.43 -1.34 1.95
CA CYS A 70 20.13 -1.76 3.18
C CYS A 70 19.80 -3.19 3.62
N GLY A 71 18.87 -3.87 2.94
CA GLY A 71 18.48 -5.24 3.25
C GLY A 71 17.59 -5.42 4.48
N LYS A 72 17.33 -4.37 5.27
CA LYS A 72 16.43 -4.41 6.44
C LYS A 72 15.01 -4.78 6.03
N THR A 73 14.42 -5.74 6.71
CA THR A 73 12.99 -6.03 6.67
C THR A 73 12.26 -5.16 7.69
N THR A 74 11.20 -4.50 7.23
CA THR A 74 10.34 -3.61 8.03
C THR A 74 8.88 -4.04 7.84
N LEU A 75 8.10 -3.98 8.92
CA LEU A 75 6.64 -4.10 8.85
C LEU A 75 6.07 -2.79 8.30
N LEU A 76 5.44 -2.86 7.14
CA LEU A 76 4.86 -1.68 6.47
C LEU A 76 3.42 -1.46 6.93
N LEU A 77 2.64 -2.54 7.03
CA LEU A 77 1.24 -2.49 7.46
C LEU A 77 0.94 -3.74 8.30
N SER A 78 0.12 -3.55 9.31
CA SER A 78 -0.56 -4.60 10.06
C SER A 78 -1.96 -4.10 10.40
N ASN A 79 -2.98 -4.91 10.14
CA ASN A 79 -4.36 -4.61 10.52
C ASN A 79 -5.06 -5.82 11.17
N THR A 80 -4.28 -6.75 11.69
CA THR A 80 -4.73 -7.84 12.56
C THR A 80 -3.70 -8.03 13.66
N GLU A 81 -4.15 -8.38 14.87
CA GLU A 81 -3.28 -8.75 15.99
C GLU A 81 -2.87 -10.22 15.92
N ASP A 82 -3.60 -11.04 15.15
CA ASP A 82 -3.35 -12.47 15.03
C ASP A 82 -2.21 -12.73 14.04
N ASP A 83 -1.32 -13.65 14.41
CA ASP A 83 -0.24 -14.13 13.54
C ASP A 83 -0.68 -15.34 12.70
N ASP A 84 -1.95 -15.73 12.79
CA ASP A 84 -2.58 -16.86 12.09
C ASP A 84 -2.79 -16.60 10.58
N THR A 85 -1.94 -15.78 9.98
CA THR A 85 -1.93 -15.57 8.53
C THR A 85 -1.41 -16.81 7.80
N GLU A 86 -2.33 -17.65 7.31
CA GLU A 86 -1.99 -18.93 6.68
C GLU A 86 -1.42 -18.80 5.26
N ARG A 87 -1.71 -17.69 4.57
CA ARG A 87 -1.36 -17.49 3.16
C ARG A 87 -0.32 -16.41 3.00
N SER A 88 0.47 -16.51 1.93
CA SER A 88 1.41 -15.45 1.56
C SER A 88 1.56 -15.26 0.05
N ILE A 89 1.80 -14.02 -0.36
CA ILE A 89 2.13 -13.67 -1.75
C ILE A 89 3.32 -12.72 -1.82
N ARG A 90 4.11 -12.86 -2.88
CA ARG A 90 5.23 -11.99 -3.24
C ARG A 90 4.91 -11.26 -4.54
N PRO A 91 4.43 -10.01 -4.48
CA PRO A 91 4.11 -9.24 -5.68
C PRO A 91 5.27 -9.20 -6.67
N THR A 92 4.97 -9.48 -7.94
CA THR A 92 5.92 -9.37 -9.05
C THR A 92 5.30 -8.50 -10.13
N CYS A 93 6.07 -7.53 -10.63
CA CYS A 93 5.62 -6.67 -11.71
C CYS A 93 5.60 -7.46 -13.02
N ALA A 94 4.74 -7.09 -13.97
CA ALA A 94 4.71 -7.69 -15.31
C ALA A 94 6.08 -7.70 -16.03
N CYS A 95 6.99 -6.77 -15.71
CA CYS A 95 8.37 -6.77 -16.23
C CYS A 95 9.33 -7.75 -15.53
N GLY A 96 8.83 -8.61 -14.63
CA GLY A 96 9.59 -9.57 -13.83
C GLY A 96 10.28 -8.98 -12.59
N ASN A 97 10.24 -7.67 -12.38
CA ASN A 97 10.86 -7.02 -11.21
C ASN A 97 9.98 -7.17 -9.96
N ASN A 98 10.58 -7.39 -8.80
CA ASN A 98 9.90 -7.59 -7.52
C ASN A 98 10.17 -6.47 -6.50
N GLN A 99 10.82 -5.37 -6.93
CA GLN A 99 11.15 -4.24 -6.07
C GLN A 99 10.26 -3.02 -6.36
N PHE A 100 9.66 -2.46 -5.32
CA PHE A 100 8.64 -1.41 -5.46
C PHE A 100 8.83 -0.25 -4.49
N VAL A 101 8.61 0.98 -4.95
CA VAL A 101 8.31 2.10 -4.05
C VAL A 101 6.84 1.99 -3.68
N VAL A 102 6.53 1.92 -2.39
CA VAL A 102 5.17 1.64 -1.89
C VAL A 102 4.63 2.86 -1.15
N GLY A 103 3.34 3.10 -1.28
CA GLY A 103 2.63 4.08 -0.49
C GLY A 103 1.19 3.68 -0.24
N MET A 104 0.56 4.46 0.61
CA MET A 104 -0.77 4.22 1.14
C MET A 104 -1.59 5.49 0.97
N CYS A 105 -2.82 5.34 0.52
CA CYS A 105 -3.81 6.42 0.53
C CYS A 105 -5.01 5.97 1.35
N GLU A 106 -5.52 6.86 2.17
CA GLU A 106 -6.72 6.62 2.98
C GLU A 106 -7.85 7.51 2.49
N ARG A 107 -9.08 7.07 2.68
CA ARG A 107 -10.29 7.88 2.63
C ARG A 107 -10.82 7.98 4.05
N ILE A 108 -10.82 9.20 4.56
CA ILE A 108 -11.30 9.52 5.90
C ILE A 108 -12.45 10.49 5.74
N GLN A 109 -13.61 10.15 6.29
CA GLN A 109 -14.82 10.94 6.19
C GLN A 109 -14.59 12.36 6.74
N GLY A 110 -14.92 13.35 5.92
CA GLY A 110 -14.74 14.76 6.27
C GLY A 110 -15.92 15.36 7.03
N GLU A 111 -15.99 16.69 7.06
CA GLU A 111 -16.90 17.46 7.93
C GLU A 111 -18.40 17.26 7.66
N LYS A 112 -18.78 16.75 6.48
CA LYS A 112 -20.18 16.45 6.16
C LYS A 112 -20.67 15.09 6.67
N GLY A 113 -19.77 14.26 7.20
CA GLY A 113 -20.09 12.99 7.86
C GLY A 113 -19.59 12.95 9.32
N ILE A 114 -19.24 11.78 9.85
CA ILE A 114 -18.57 11.65 11.15
C ILE A 114 -17.10 12.06 10.94
N PRO A 115 -16.67 13.24 11.44
CA PRO A 115 -15.34 13.73 11.15
C PRO A 115 -14.29 12.77 11.68
N GLY A 116 -13.40 12.31 10.81
CA GLY A 116 -12.31 11.40 11.18
C GLY A 116 -12.64 9.91 11.13
N LEU A 117 -13.85 9.52 10.71
CA LEU A 117 -14.18 8.11 10.49
C LEU A 117 -13.37 7.56 9.30
N PHE A 118 -12.60 6.50 9.56
CA PHE A 118 -11.91 5.75 8.52
C PHE A 118 -12.93 4.97 7.70
N GLU A 119 -12.87 5.10 6.37
CA GLU A 119 -13.73 4.32 5.48
C GLU A 119 -12.97 3.26 4.70
N LYS A 120 -11.83 3.64 4.12
CA LYS A 120 -11.11 2.79 3.17
C LYS A 120 -9.65 3.20 3.08
N ARG A 121 -8.79 2.23 2.79
CA ARG A 121 -7.39 2.46 2.45
C ARG A 121 -7.01 1.63 1.25
N VAL A 122 -6.07 2.16 0.47
CA VAL A 122 -5.43 1.44 -0.62
C VAL A 122 -3.92 1.47 -0.44
N ILE A 123 -3.29 0.33 -0.68
CA ILE A 123 -1.85 0.16 -0.73
C ILE A 123 -1.46 0.01 -2.20
N VAL A 124 -0.57 0.87 -2.68
CA VAL A 124 -0.13 0.91 -4.08
C VAL A 124 1.38 0.79 -4.18
N ALA A 125 1.85 0.20 -5.27
CA ALA A 125 3.25 -0.09 -5.50
C ALA A 125 3.69 0.37 -6.89
N LYS A 126 4.78 1.14 -6.95
CA LYS A 126 5.44 1.55 -8.19
C LYS A 126 6.71 0.75 -8.42
N CYS A 127 6.76 0.02 -9.52
CA CYS A 127 7.92 -0.80 -9.90
C CYS A 127 9.19 0.06 -10.01
N SER A 128 10.27 -0.36 -9.33
CA SER A 128 11.54 0.35 -9.35
C SER A 128 12.20 0.33 -10.74
N LYS A 129 11.91 -0.68 -11.56
CA LYS A 129 12.44 -0.88 -12.91
C LYS A 129 11.60 -0.17 -13.98
N CYS A 130 10.45 -0.72 -14.36
CA CYS A 130 9.63 -0.20 -15.47
C CYS A 130 8.69 0.95 -15.09
N LYS A 131 8.62 1.34 -13.81
CA LYS A 131 7.77 2.43 -13.29
C LYS A 131 6.25 2.18 -13.35
N ASN A 132 5.79 1.03 -13.84
CA ASN A 132 4.38 0.63 -13.74
C ASN A 132 3.91 0.66 -12.29
N ILE A 133 2.69 1.14 -12.08
CA ILE A 133 2.03 1.22 -10.79
C ILE A 133 0.94 0.13 -10.75
N GLN A 134 0.79 -0.52 -9.61
CA GLN A 134 -0.26 -1.50 -9.36
C GLN A 134 -0.83 -1.33 -7.95
N THR A 135 -2.10 -1.69 -7.79
CA THR A 135 -2.72 -1.86 -6.47
C THR A 135 -2.26 -3.18 -5.87
N ILE A 136 -1.92 -3.13 -4.58
CA ILE A 136 -1.50 -4.28 -3.79
C ILE A 136 -2.69 -4.82 -2.99
N ALA A 137 -3.33 -3.94 -2.23
CA ALA A 137 -4.43 -4.31 -1.36
C ALA A 137 -5.32 -3.12 -1.05
N TYR A 138 -6.56 -3.42 -0.67
CA TYR A 138 -7.45 -2.50 0.04
C TYR A 138 -7.67 -3.00 1.47
N THR A 139 -7.96 -2.07 2.39
CA THR A 139 -8.45 -2.39 3.74
C THR A 139 -9.63 -1.48 4.08
N GLU A 140 -10.55 -1.98 4.90
CA GLU A 140 -11.73 -1.29 5.43
C GLU A 140 -11.73 -1.34 6.96
#